data_AF-A0A0V0GC62-F1
#
_entry.id   AF-A0A0V0GC62-F1
#
_cell.length_a   1.000
_cell.length_b   1.000
_cell.length_c   1.000
_cell.angle_alpha   90.00
_cell.angle_beta   90.00
_cell.angle_gamma   90.00
#
_symmetry.space_group_name_H-M   'P 1'
#
loop_
_entity.id
_entity.type
_entity.pdbx_description
1 polymer ?
#
loop_
_entity_poly.entity_id
_entity_poly.type
_entity_poly.pdbx_seq_one_letter_code
_entity_poly.pdbx_strand_id
1 'polypeptide(L)'
;YVFSSYVEYIKNYEVQLEKTFPSAIRIYRVFKIGVQDLYKDIKLFLGIIKKLNANKRNLECLTRKELEIYFQMPKDMYRVAPVLLISALPFANYIMFPLAYLFPRQLLSSHFWSLQQRVQFAVLDQKSRLKYYKPVFRSLQAKLKQVKANPLYFSWRRCIALLGSGLHPSSKKILQCQPLFGRGQIYHITNLTTHHIGSLLRMHNMHSGWRRKKRLKDRAKLIHLMDLAIIKEGGVAKLSNDEIRAVISNLYIYVYIFFKHF
;
A
#
# COMPACT_ATOMS: atom_id res chain seq x y z
N TYR A 1 7.22 -18.89 -18.57
CA TYR A 1 8.44 -19.09 -19.36
C TYR A 1 9.58 -18.23 -18.81
N VAL A 2 9.55 -16.90 -18.93
CA VAL A 2 10.66 -16.03 -18.45
C VAL A 2 11.03 -16.22 -16.96
N PHE A 3 10.04 -16.25 -16.05
CA PHE A 3 10.31 -16.45 -14.62
C PHE A 3 10.85 -17.85 -14.27
N SER A 4 10.35 -18.89 -14.92
CA SER A 4 10.84 -20.26 -14.71
C SER A 4 12.27 -20.41 -15.21
N SER A 5 12.58 -19.86 -16.39
CA SER A 5 13.93 -19.83 -16.94
C SER A 5 14.89 -19.00 -16.08
N TYR A 6 14.41 -17.92 -15.46
CA TYR A 6 15.23 -17.12 -14.54
C TYR A 6 15.50 -17.84 -13.21
N VAL A 7 14.52 -18.58 -12.68
CA VAL A 7 14.72 -19.44 -11.49
C VAL A 7 15.78 -20.52 -11.78
N GLU A 8 15.77 -21.08 -12.98
CA GLU A 8 16.73 -22.10 -13.41
C GLU A 8 18.13 -21.51 -13.67
N TYR A 9 18.21 -20.34 -14.29
CA TYR A 9 19.44 -19.55 -14.40
C TYR A 9 20.06 -19.27 -13.02
N ILE A 10 19.25 -18.83 -12.06
CA ILE A 10 19.69 -18.60 -10.68
C ILE A 10 20.31 -19.88 -10.11
N LYS A 11 19.67 -21.04 -10.24
CA LYS A 11 20.21 -22.31 -9.72
C LYS A 11 21.58 -22.66 -10.32
N ASN A 12 21.74 -22.51 -11.63
CA ASN A 12 23.00 -22.82 -12.30
C ASN A 12 24.13 -21.86 -11.89
N TYR A 13 23.79 -20.61 -11.57
CA TYR A 13 24.74 -19.61 -11.09
C TYR A 13 25.23 -19.87 -9.65
N GLU A 14 24.44 -20.58 -8.82
CA GLU A 14 24.83 -21.02 -7.45
C GLU A 14 26.11 -21.85 -7.48
N VAL A 15 26.16 -22.83 -8.38
CA VAL A 15 27.28 -23.79 -8.53
C VAL A 15 28.57 -23.09 -8.98
N GLN A 16 28.44 -22.02 -9.76
CA GLN A 16 29.59 -21.23 -10.22
C GLN A 16 30.10 -20.27 -9.13
N LEU A 17 29.18 -19.62 -8.39
CA LEU A 17 29.53 -18.64 -7.35
C LEU A 17 30.12 -19.25 -6.08
N GLU A 18 29.66 -20.45 -5.67
CA GLU A 18 30.20 -21.15 -4.49
C GLU A 18 31.72 -21.38 -4.59
N LYS A 19 32.24 -21.48 -5.81
CA LYS A 19 33.67 -21.69 -6.07
C LYS A 19 34.51 -20.41 -6.00
N THR A 20 33.90 -19.23 -6.14
CA THR A 20 34.65 -17.98 -6.38
C THR A 20 34.60 -16.99 -5.23
N PHE A 21 33.47 -16.83 -4.49
CA PHE A 21 33.38 -15.84 -3.40
C PHE A 21 32.36 -16.23 -2.29
N PRO A 22 32.81 -16.56 -1.06
CA PRO A 22 31.92 -16.97 0.04
C PRO A 22 30.96 -15.85 0.51
N SER A 23 31.34 -14.58 0.37
CA SER A 23 30.49 -13.43 0.70
C SER A 23 29.32 -13.24 -0.29
N ALA A 24 29.51 -13.63 -1.56
CA ALA A 24 28.48 -13.52 -2.61
C ALA A 24 27.34 -14.53 -2.40
N ILE A 25 27.62 -15.67 -1.76
CA ILE A 25 26.64 -16.71 -1.41
C ILE A 25 25.50 -16.14 -0.55
N ARG A 26 25.81 -15.22 0.37
CA ARG A 26 24.79 -14.60 1.24
C ARG A 26 23.81 -13.74 0.45
N ILE A 27 24.32 -12.92 -0.47
CA ILE A 27 23.52 -12.06 -1.35
C ILE A 27 22.64 -12.94 -2.24
N TYR A 28 23.25 -13.94 -2.87
CA TYR A 28 22.55 -14.88 -3.73
C TYR A 28 21.42 -15.62 -3.00
N ARG A 29 21.65 -16.13 -1.77
CA ARG A 29 20.62 -16.84 -0.99
C ARG A 29 19.40 -15.97 -0.72
N VAL A 30 19.61 -14.70 -0.34
CA VAL A 30 18.53 -13.72 -0.13
C VAL A 30 17.75 -13.50 -1.43
N PHE A 31 18.45 -13.36 -2.55
CA PHE A 31 17.82 -13.21 -3.87
C PHE A 31 17.01 -14.44 -4.28
N LYS A 32 17.57 -15.65 -4.11
CA LYS A 32 16.90 -16.91 -4.44
C LYS A 32 15.60 -17.08 -3.66
N ILE A 33 15.63 -16.85 -2.35
CA ILE A 33 14.43 -16.90 -1.50
C ILE A 33 13.42 -15.86 -1.96
N GLY A 34 13.85 -14.61 -2.19
CA GLY A 34 12.97 -13.53 -2.64
C GLY A 34 12.32 -13.79 -4.00
N VAL A 35 13.04 -14.38 -4.96
CA VAL A 35 12.47 -14.78 -6.26
C VAL A 35 11.46 -15.92 -6.09
N GLN A 36 11.75 -16.91 -5.23
CA GLN A 36 10.82 -18.01 -4.97
C GLN A 36 9.51 -17.52 -4.34
N ASP A 37 9.61 -16.62 -3.36
CA ASP A 37 8.42 -16.05 -2.73
C ASP A 37 7.64 -15.14 -3.68
N LEU A 38 8.33 -14.30 -4.46
CA LEU A 38 7.70 -13.50 -5.52
C LEU A 38 6.98 -14.39 -6.55
N TYR A 39 7.56 -15.53 -6.91
CA TYR A 39 6.96 -16.47 -7.85
C TYR A 39 5.67 -17.12 -7.31
N LYS A 40 5.62 -17.43 -6.01
CA LYS A 40 4.39 -17.91 -5.35
C LYS A 40 3.29 -16.86 -5.45
N ASP A 41 3.61 -15.61 -5.15
CA ASP A 41 2.64 -14.51 -5.20
C ASP A 41 2.19 -14.20 -6.64
N ILE A 42 3.07 -14.35 -7.64
CA ILE A 42 2.69 -14.27 -9.06
C ILE A 42 1.69 -15.38 -9.42
N LYS A 43 1.93 -16.62 -8.99
CA LYS A 43 0.98 -17.72 -9.24
C LYS A 43 -0.38 -17.43 -8.62
N LEU A 44 -0.39 -16.95 -7.37
CA LEU A 44 -1.62 -16.59 -6.67
C LEU A 44 -2.34 -15.45 -7.39
N PHE A 45 -1.60 -14.41 -7.80
CA PHE A 45 -2.12 -13.32 -8.61
C PHE A 45 -2.77 -13.80 -9.92
N LEU A 46 -2.12 -14.70 -10.66
CA LEU A 46 -2.72 -15.29 -11.87
C LEU A 46 -3.99 -16.09 -11.56
N GLY A 47 -4.02 -16.79 -10.43
CA GLY A 47 -5.23 -17.44 -9.92
C GLY A 47 -6.36 -16.45 -9.65
N ILE A 48 -6.05 -15.31 -9.01
CA ILE A 48 -7.01 -14.22 -8.78
C ILE A 48 -7.55 -13.68 -10.11
N ILE A 49 -6.70 -13.44 -11.10
CA ILE A 49 -7.14 -12.96 -12.41
C ILE A 49 -8.11 -13.94 -13.08
N LYS A 50 -7.81 -15.25 -13.03
CA LYS A 50 -8.72 -16.29 -13.54
C LYS A 50 -10.06 -16.27 -12.79
N LYS A 51 -10.04 -16.21 -11.46
CA LYS A 51 -11.23 -16.12 -10.61
C LYS A 51 -12.07 -14.87 -10.93
N LEU A 52 -11.43 -13.72 -11.15
CA LEU A 52 -12.12 -12.49 -11.53
C LEU A 52 -12.75 -12.60 -12.91
N ASN A 53 -12.04 -13.16 -13.89
CA ASN A 53 -12.59 -13.33 -15.24
C ASN A 53 -13.82 -14.26 -15.24
N ALA A 54 -13.82 -15.32 -14.44
CA ALA A 54 -14.98 -16.20 -14.27
C ALA A 54 -16.16 -15.47 -13.59
N ASN A 55 -15.89 -14.52 -12.69
CA ASN A 55 -16.89 -13.77 -11.93
C ASN A 55 -17.20 -12.38 -12.51
N LYS A 56 -17.15 -12.21 -13.84
CA LYS A 56 -17.45 -10.93 -14.53
C LYS A 56 -16.67 -9.73 -13.99
N ARG A 57 -15.43 -9.95 -13.54
CA ARG A 57 -14.54 -8.95 -12.90
C ARG A 57 -15.11 -8.32 -11.63
N ASN A 58 -15.98 -9.02 -10.91
CA ASN A 58 -16.45 -8.58 -9.60
C ASN A 58 -15.34 -8.73 -8.54
N LEU A 59 -14.87 -7.62 -7.98
CA LEU A 59 -13.82 -7.61 -6.96
C LEU A 59 -14.31 -8.04 -5.58
N GLU A 60 -15.62 -7.99 -5.31
CA GLU A 60 -16.22 -8.39 -4.02
C GLU A 60 -16.21 -9.91 -3.81
N CYS A 61 -15.97 -10.69 -4.87
CA CYS A 61 -15.81 -12.14 -4.74
C CYS A 61 -14.46 -12.53 -4.09
N LEU A 62 -13.51 -11.59 -4.02
CA LEU A 62 -12.18 -11.81 -3.46
C LEU A 62 -12.18 -11.75 -1.93
N THR A 63 -11.33 -12.57 -1.34
CA THR A 63 -10.95 -12.50 0.07
C THR A 63 -10.05 -11.31 0.33
N ARG A 64 -9.86 -10.95 1.60
CA ARG A 64 -8.98 -9.86 2.02
C ARG A 64 -7.54 -10.07 1.53
N LYS A 65 -7.01 -11.29 1.65
CA LYS A 65 -5.66 -11.64 1.19
C LYS A 65 -5.54 -11.55 -0.33
N GLU A 66 -6.56 -12.02 -1.06
CA GLU A 66 -6.58 -11.90 -2.52
C GLU A 66 -6.62 -10.43 -2.98
N LEU A 67 -7.39 -9.57 -2.30
CA LEU A 67 -7.42 -8.14 -2.59
C LEU A 67 -6.06 -7.47 -2.35
N GLU A 68 -5.38 -7.81 -1.25
CA GLU A 68 -4.05 -7.30 -0.94
C GLU A 68 -3.05 -7.64 -2.06
N ILE A 69 -3.00 -8.92 -2.46
CA ILE A 69 -2.12 -9.39 -3.53
C ILE A 69 -2.48 -8.74 -4.87
N TYR A 70 -3.78 -8.66 -5.21
CA TYR A 70 -4.24 -8.06 -6.47
C TYR A 70 -3.77 -6.60 -6.65
N PHE A 71 -3.83 -5.78 -5.58
CA PHE A 71 -3.44 -4.37 -5.66
C PHE A 71 -1.94 -4.13 -5.42
N GLN A 72 -1.24 -5.05 -4.75
CA GLN A 72 0.18 -4.91 -4.43
C GLN A 72 1.08 -5.44 -5.56
N MET A 73 0.74 -6.58 -6.16
CA MET A 73 1.59 -7.29 -7.11
C MET A 73 2.05 -6.47 -8.32
N PRO A 74 1.19 -5.65 -8.98
CA PRO A 74 1.66 -4.81 -10.08
C PRO A 74 2.76 -3.82 -9.68
N LYS A 75 2.72 -3.33 -8.42
CA LYS A 75 3.72 -2.38 -7.91
C LYS A 75 5.04 -3.08 -7.58
N ASP A 76 4.95 -4.25 -6.96
CA ASP A 76 6.11 -5.06 -6.62
C ASP A 76 6.83 -5.52 -7.89
N MET A 77 6.07 -5.92 -8.91
CA MET A 77 6.62 -6.29 -10.20
C MET A 77 7.27 -5.10 -10.91
N TYR A 78 6.69 -3.90 -10.83
CA TYR A 78 7.32 -2.69 -11.40
C TYR A 78 8.66 -2.32 -10.76
N ARG A 79 8.85 -2.65 -9.47
CA ARG A 79 10.13 -2.43 -8.77
C ARG A 79 11.15 -3.51 -9.11
N VAL A 80 10.72 -4.77 -9.10
CA VAL A 80 11.62 -5.92 -9.19
C VAL A 80 11.94 -6.31 -10.64
N ALA A 81 11.02 -6.16 -11.58
CA ALA A 81 11.23 -6.58 -12.96
C ALA A 81 12.46 -5.94 -13.63
N PRO A 82 12.74 -4.63 -13.47
CA PRO A 82 13.98 -4.04 -14.00
C PRO A 82 15.23 -4.72 -13.45
N VAL A 83 15.26 -5.03 -12.15
CA VAL A 83 16.37 -5.74 -11.51
C VAL A 83 16.57 -7.12 -12.11
N LEU A 84 15.49 -7.89 -12.25
CA LEU A 84 15.56 -9.25 -12.79
C LEU A 84 15.97 -9.26 -14.26
N LEU A 85 15.37 -8.38 -15.08
CA LEU A 85 15.66 -8.30 -16.51
C LEU A 85 17.12 -7.88 -16.77
N ILE A 86 17.62 -6.87 -16.06
CA ILE A 86 19.01 -6.43 -16.20
C ILE A 86 19.96 -7.52 -15.71
N SER A 87 19.67 -8.16 -14.58
CA SER A 87 20.51 -9.24 -14.04
C SER A 87 20.54 -10.51 -14.90
N ALA A 88 19.58 -10.69 -15.82
CA ALA A 88 19.58 -11.80 -16.76
C ALA A 88 20.59 -11.59 -17.91
N LEU A 89 21.05 -10.36 -18.13
CA LEU A 89 22.08 -10.06 -19.12
C LEU A 89 23.46 -10.46 -18.57
N PRO A 90 24.33 -11.07 -19.42
CA PRO A 90 25.69 -11.38 -19.01
C PRO A 90 26.42 -10.08 -18.60
N PHE A 91 27.31 -10.20 -17.60
CA PHE A 91 28.08 -9.10 -16.99
C PHE A 91 27.28 -8.07 -16.16
N ALA A 92 26.02 -7.79 -16.51
CA ALA A 92 25.19 -6.83 -15.77
C ALA A 92 24.82 -7.30 -14.35
N ASN A 93 24.79 -8.62 -14.13
CA ASN A 93 24.58 -9.25 -12.83
C ASN A 93 25.62 -8.84 -11.78
N TYR A 94 26.89 -8.63 -12.16
CA TYR A 94 27.96 -8.20 -11.25
C TYR A 94 27.74 -6.80 -10.69
N ILE A 95 27.00 -5.94 -11.40
CA ILE A 95 26.67 -4.59 -10.95
C ILE A 95 25.30 -4.58 -10.26
N MET A 96 24.32 -5.29 -10.85
CA MET A 96 22.93 -5.20 -10.41
C MET A 96 22.68 -5.86 -9.05
N PHE A 97 23.31 -7.01 -8.76
CA PHE A 97 23.12 -7.68 -7.46
C PHE A 97 23.72 -6.88 -6.29
N PRO A 98 24.96 -6.35 -6.36
CA PRO A 98 25.47 -5.46 -5.32
C PRO A 98 24.61 -4.21 -5.15
N LEU A 99 24.17 -3.58 -6.24
CA LEU A 99 23.34 -2.38 -6.17
C LEU A 99 22.01 -2.65 -5.47
N ALA A 100 21.35 -3.76 -5.81
CA ALA A 100 20.10 -4.15 -5.20
C ALA A 100 20.26 -4.61 -3.74
N TYR A 101 21.43 -5.13 -3.36
CA TYR A 101 21.80 -5.40 -1.97
C TYR A 101 22.04 -4.13 -1.14
N LEU A 102 22.64 -3.09 -1.75
CA LEU A 102 22.89 -1.79 -1.10
C LEU A 102 21.61 -0.93 -0.99
N PHE A 103 20.71 -1.01 -1.97
CA PHE A 103 19.47 -0.24 -2.02
C PHE A 103 18.20 -1.11 -2.09
N PRO A 104 18.00 -2.02 -1.11
CA PRO A 104 16.92 -3.01 -1.16
C PRO A 104 15.53 -2.35 -1.09
N ARG A 105 15.39 -1.23 -0.39
CA ARG A 105 14.09 -0.53 -0.25
C ARG A 105 13.61 0.13 -1.55
N GLN A 106 14.55 0.54 -2.40
CA GLN A 106 14.29 1.24 -3.65
C GLN A 106 14.11 0.27 -4.81
N LEU A 107 14.97 -0.76 -4.89
CA LEU A 107 15.07 -1.66 -6.03
C LEU A 107 14.28 -2.96 -5.85
N LEU A 108 14.02 -3.38 -4.60
CA LEU A 108 13.41 -4.67 -4.32
C LEU A 108 12.05 -4.53 -3.63
N SER A 109 11.21 -5.56 -3.78
CA SER A 109 9.98 -5.71 -3.02
C SER A 109 10.25 -6.38 -1.68
N SER A 110 9.24 -6.40 -0.80
CA SER A 110 9.38 -6.93 0.56
C SER A 110 9.80 -8.41 0.63
N HIS A 111 9.61 -9.16 -0.45
CA HIS A 111 10.03 -10.56 -0.62
C HIS A 111 11.55 -10.75 -0.48
N PHE A 112 12.34 -9.72 -0.81
CA PHE A 112 13.80 -9.80 -0.81
C PHE A 112 14.44 -9.23 0.47
N TRP A 113 13.63 -8.72 1.39
CA TRP A 113 14.13 -8.07 2.59
C TRP A 113 14.28 -9.07 3.72
N SER A 114 15.40 -8.99 4.44
CA SER A 114 15.55 -9.74 5.68
C SER A 114 14.49 -9.34 6.71
N LEU A 115 14.21 -10.19 7.70
CA LEU A 115 13.25 -9.86 8.76
C LEU A 115 13.60 -8.53 9.46
N GLN A 116 14.89 -8.30 9.71
CA GLN A 116 15.39 -7.06 10.30
C GLN A 116 15.14 -5.85 9.38
N GLN A 117 15.41 -5.98 8.08
CA GLN A 117 15.13 -4.92 7.10
C GLN A 117 13.63 -4.61 7.02
N ARG A 118 12.76 -5.63 7.05
CA ARG A 118 11.30 -5.45 7.05
C ARG A 118 10.84 -4.61 8.25
N VAL A 119 11.34 -4.91 9.44
CA VAL A 119 11.03 -4.13 10.65
C VAL A 119 11.55 -2.70 10.53
N GLN A 120 12.81 -2.51 10.15
CA GLN A 120 13.42 -1.18 9.99
C GLN A 120 12.68 -0.34 8.95
N PHE A 121 12.38 -0.91 7.79
CA PHE A 121 11.68 -0.20 6.72
C PHE A 121 10.23 0.11 7.08
N ALA A 122 9.55 -0.78 7.83
CA ALA A 122 8.23 -0.49 8.36
C ALA A 122 8.23 0.73 9.30
N VAL A 123 9.24 0.84 10.19
CA VAL A 123 9.41 2.00 11.07
C VAL A 123 9.67 3.28 10.26
N LEU A 124 10.56 3.22 9.26
CA LEU A 124 10.84 4.36 8.39
C LEU A 124 9.60 4.81 7.60
N ASP A 125 8.85 3.86 7.07
CA ASP A 125 7.60 4.11 6.37
C ASP A 125 6.57 4.74 7.31
N GLN A 126 6.43 4.26 8.54
CA GLN A 126 5.55 4.84 9.54
C GLN A 126 5.94 6.28 9.89
N LYS A 127 7.23 6.54 10.15
CA LYS A 127 7.75 7.90 10.41
C LYS A 127 7.49 8.84 9.24
N SER A 128 7.69 8.37 8.01
CA SER A 128 7.39 9.12 6.79
C SER A 128 5.91 9.50 6.71
N ARG A 129 5.00 8.56 6.99
CA ARG A 129 3.54 8.81 6.98
C ARG A 129 3.12 9.84 8.02
N LEU A 130 3.65 9.74 9.25
CA LEU A 130 3.33 10.65 10.35
C LEU A 130 3.65 12.11 10.01
N LYS A 131 4.71 12.37 9.23
CA LYS A 131 5.07 13.71 8.74
C LYS A 131 3.92 14.40 8.00
N TYR A 132 3.05 13.64 7.34
CA TYR A 132 1.97 14.17 6.51
C TYR A 132 0.62 14.29 7.23
N TYR A 133 0.50 13.81 8.47
CA TYR A 133 -0.77 13.90 9.22
C TYR A 133 -1.12 15.36 9.54
N LYS A 134 -0.13 16.15 10.00
CA LYS A 134 -0.30 17.59 10.28
C LYS A 134 -0.66 18.40 9.02
N PRO A 135 0.04 18.27 7.87
CA PRO A 135 -0.38 18.92 6.62
C PRO A 135 -1.79 18.58 6.14
N VAL A 136 -2.20 17.31 6.25
CA VAL A 136 -3.56 16.87 5.92
C VAL A 136 -4.58 17.52 6.85
N PHE A 137 -4.30 17.56 8.16
CA PHE A 137 -5.13 18.24 9.15
C PHE A 137 -5.27 19.74 8.90
N ARG A 138 -4.16 20.44 8.63
CA ARG A 138 -4.18 21.87 8.27
C ARG A 138 -5.00 22.13 7.01
N SER A 139 -4.95 21.23 6.04
CA SER A 139 -5.76 21.33 4.82
C SER A 139 -7.25 21.19 5.10
N LEU A 140 -7.67 20.33 6.05
CA LEU A 140 -9.07 20.26 6.48
C LEU A 140 -9.51 21.54 7.21
N GLN A 141 -8.67 22.04 8.13
CA GLN A 141 -8.93 23.26 8.89
C GLN A 141 -9.12 24.47 7.97
N ALA A 142 -8.26 24.62 6.97
CA ALA A 142 -8.34 25.72 6.01
C ALA A 142 -9.69 25.75 5.27
N LYS A 143 -10.23 24.58 4.92
CA LYS A 143 -11.54 24.45 4.25
C LYS A 143 -12.74 24.65 5.15
N LEU A 144 -12.58 24.61 6.48
CA LEU A 144 -13.70 24.75 7.43
C LEU A 144 -14.46 26.07 7.24
N LYS A 145 -13.78 27.16 6.83
CA LYS A 145 -14.40 28.45 6.54
C LYS A 145 -15.49 28.36 5.45
N GLN A 146 -15.31 27.45 4.48
CA GLN A 146 -16.25 27.23 3.36
C GLN A 146 -17.51 26.47 3.81
N VAL A 147 -17.47 25.83 5.00
CA VAL A 147 -18.57 25.02 5.55
C VAL A 147 -19.55 25.87 6.36
N LYS A 148 -19.25 27.16 6.63
CA LYS A 148 -20.04 28.01 7.54
C LYS A 148 -21.54 28.06 7.24
N ALA A 149 -21.92 28.03 5.98
CA ALA A 149 -23.33 28.06 5.55
C ALA A 149 -24.04 26.70 5.67
N ASN A 150 -23.31 25.61 5.93
CA ASN A 150 -23.87 24.26 6.04
C ASN A 150 -24.33 23.99 7.49
N PRO A 151 -25.50 23.34 7.70
CA PRO A 151 -26.00 23.02 9.04
C PRO A 151 -25.03 22.14 9.86
N LEU A 152 -24.16 21.36 9.20
CA LEU A 152 -23.15 20.52 9.85
C LEU A 152 -21.91 21.29 10.30
N TYR A 153 -21.84 22.61 10.09
CA TYR A 153 -20.68 23.44 10.45
C TYR A 153 -20.24 23.27 11.90
N PHE A 154 -21.16 23.39 12.86
CA PHE A 154 -20.82 23.32 14.29
C PHE A 154 -20.32 21.93 14.69
N SER A 155 -20.99 20.88 14.22
CA SER A 155 -20.60 19.48 14.44
C SER A 155 -19.20 19.20 13.88
N TRP A 156 -18.94 19.67 12.65
CA TRP A 156 -17.67 19.44 11.98
C TRP A 156 -16.53 20.27 12.57
N ARG A 157 -16.79 21.54 12.91
CA ARG A 157 -15.86 22.40 13.67
C ARG A 157 -15.46 21.74 14.98
N ARG A 158 -16.41 21.16 15.71
CA ARG A 158 -16.13 20.45 16.97
C ARG A 158 -15.25 19.21 16.74
N CYS A 159 -15.51 18.45 15.68
CA CYS A 159 -14.66 17.30 15.32
C CYS A 159 -13.22 17.74 15.02
N ILE A 160 -13.05 18.81 14.24
CA ILE A 160 -11.74 19.39 13.94
C ILE A 160 -11.05 19.90 15.21
N ALA A 161 -11.76 20.57 16.12
CA ALA A 161 -11.19 21.07 17.37
C ALA A 161 -10.71 19.94 18.30
N LEU A 162 -11.48 18.85 18.41
CA LEU A 162 -11.08 17.67 19.17
C LEU A 162 -9.80 17.05 18.58
N LEU A 163 -9.78 16.82 17.27
CA LEU A 163 -8.57 16.30 16.59
C LEU A 163 -7.35 17.21 16.77
N GLY A 164 -7.55 18.53 16.78
CA GLY A 164 -6.48 19.51 17.00
C GLY A 164 -5.95 19.56 18.43
N SER A 165 -6.73 19.15 19.42
CA SER A 165 -6.34 19.07 20.83
C SER A 165 -5.79 17.70 21.23
N GLY A 166 -5.67 16.76 20.28
CA GLY A 166 -5.21 15.39 20.54
C GLY A 166 -6.32 14.46 21.04
N LEU A 167 -7.56 14.94 21.11
CA LEU A 167 -8.73 14.13 21.47
C LEU A 167 -9.38 13.52 20.23
N HIS A 168 -10.02 12.37 20.39
CA HIS A 168 -10.71 11.70 19.28
C HIS A 168 -12.23 11.92 19.36
N PRO A 169 -12.86 12.49 18.32
CA PRO A 169 -14.31 12.55 18.26
C PRO A 169 -14.91 11.13 18.14
N SER A 170 -16.07 10.91 18.78
CA SER A 170 -16.79 9.64 18.68
C SER A 170 -17.14 9.30 17.23
N SER A 171 -17.06 8.03 16.87
CA SER A 171 -17.44 7.49 15.56
C SER A 171 -18.82 7.98 15.10
N LYS A 172 -19.81 8.07 16.00
CA LYS A 172 -21.16 8.55 15.69
C LYS A 172 -21.17 10.02 15.23
N LYS A 173 -20.42 10.89 15.92
CA LYS A 173 -20.31 12.33 15.59
C LYS A 173 -19.58 12.55 14.28
N ILE A 174 -18.56 11.73 14.05
CA ILE A 174 -17.83 11.68 12.79
C ILE A 174 -18.78 11.31 11.63
N LEU A 175 -19.56 10.24 11.78
CA LEU A 175 -20.48 9.76 10.75
C LEU A 175 -21.57 10.78 10.40
N GLN A 176 -22.03 11.58 11.37
CA GLN A 176 -22.96 12.68 11.11
C GLN A 176 -22.39 13.74 10.15
N CYS A 177 -21.07 13.90 10.09
CA CYS A 177 -20.40 14.88 9.21
C CYS A 177 -20.10 14.31 7.81
N GLN A 178 -20.40 13.04 7.57
CA GLN A 178 -20.18 12.35 6.29
C GLN A 178 -20.78 13.08 5.07
N PRO A 179 -21.97 13.71 5.12
CA PRO A 179 -22.52 14.41 3.97
C PRO A 179 -21.58 15.49 3.41
N LEU A 180 -20.68 16.08 4.21
CA LEU A 180 -19.71 17.09 3.75
C LEU A 180 -18.67 16.54 2.75
N PHE A 181 -18.55 15.22 2.63
CA PHE A 181 -17.59 14.52 1.77
C PHE A 181 -18.23 13.95 0.49
N GLY A 182 -19.56 14.02 0.38
CA GLY A 182 -20.32 13.50 -0.76
C GLY A 182 -20.05 14.24 -2.08
N ARG A 183 -20.61 13.72 -3.18
CA ARG A 183 -20.46 14.32 -4.51
C ARG A 183 -20.94 15.77 -4.52
N GLY A 184 -20.12 16.67 -5.08
CA GLY A 184 -20.42 18.11 -5.15
C GLY A 184 -20.11 18.89 -3.86
N GLN A 185 -19.71 18.22 -2.78
CA GLN A 185 -19.53 18.84 -1.47
C GLN A 185 -18.09 19.35 -1.24
N ILE A 186 -17.89 20.14 -0.19
CA ILE A 186 -16.67 20.92 0.05
C ILE A 186 -15.41 20.05 0.19
N TYR A 187 -15.57 18.86 0.78
CA TYR A 187 -14.48 17.90 1.00
C TYR A 187 -14.45 16.78 -0.04
N HIS A 188 -15.28 16.83 -1.08
CA HIS A 188 -15.22 15.86 -2.17
C HIS A 188 -13.82 15.86 -2.83
N ILE A 189 -13.35 14.70 -3.29
CA ILE A 189 -12.00 14.52 -3.85
C ILE A 189 -11.71 15.43 -5.06
N THR A 190 -12.75 15.84 -5.79
CA THR A 190 -12.62 16.77 -6.90
C THR A 190 -12.26 18.17 -6.44
N ASN A 191 -12.73 18.56 -5.26
CA ASN A 191 -12.67 19.90 -4.69
C ASN A 191 -11.47 20.10 -3.75
N LEU A 192 -10.64 19.06 -3.58
CA LEU A 192 -9.41 19.14 -2.79
C LEU A 192 -8.29 19.87 -3.56
N THR A 193 -7.52 20.66 -2.83
CA THR A 193 -6.36 21.37 -3.37
C THR A 193 -5.24 20.38 -3.72
N THR A 194 -4.37 20.80 -4.64
CA THR A 194 -3.18 20.03 -5.06
C THR A 194 -2.29 19.65 -3.87
N HIS A 195 -2.10 20.58 -2.93
CA HIS A 195 -1.33 20.35 -1.70
C HIS A 195 -1.96 19.28 -0.81
N HIS A 196 -3.29 19.34 -0.62
CA HIS A 196 -4.01 18.36 0.19
C HIS A 196 -3.93 16.96 -0.42
N ILE A 197 -4.15 16.84 -1.73
CA ILE A 197 -4.02 15.58 -2.47
C ILE A 197 -2.61 15.02 -2.37
N GLY A 198 -1.58 15.86 -2.52
CA GLY A 198 -0.18 15.45 -2.38
C GLY A 198 0.11 14.91 -0.98
N SER A 199 -0.38 15.59 0.06
CA SER A 199 -0.20 15.18 1.45
C SER A 199 -0.94 13.86 1.75
N LEU A 200 -2.18 13.70 1.25
CA LEU A 200 -2.93 12.45 1.37
C LEU A 200 -2.22 11.27 0.69
N LEU A 201 -1.68 11.46 -0.51
CA LEU A 201 -0.92 10.41 -1.20
C LEU A 201 0.29 9.98 -0.37
N ARG A 202 1.06 10.95 0.14
CA ARG A 202 2.26 10.66 0.95
C ARG A 202 1.93 10.02 2.30
N MET A 203 0.82 10.42 2.92
CA MET A 203 0.27 9.78 4.13
C MET A 203 -0.02 8.28 3.94
N HIS A 204 -0.29 7.86 2.71
CA HIS A 204 -0.52 6.47 2.31
C HIS A 204 0.68 5.82 1.60
N ASN A 205 1.88 6.40 1.71
CA ASN A 205 3.09 5.92 1.02
C ASN A 205 2.92 5.76 -0.50
N MET A 206 2.08 6.60 -1.11
CA MET A 206 1.86 6.61 -2.56
C MET A 206 2.64 7.76 -3.22
N HIS A 207 3.09 7.51 -4.45
CA HIS A 207 3.76 8.53 -5.24
C HIS A 207 2.78 9.66 -5.63
N SER A 208 3.21 10.89 -5.39
CA SER A 208 2.53 12.15 -5.75
C SER A 208 2.67 12.59 -7.22
N GLY A 209 3.00 11.68 -8.14
CA GLY A 209 3.21 11.96 -9.57
C GLY A 209 1.90 11.93 -10.36
N TRP A 210 1.90 11.35 -11.55
CA TRP A 210 0.71 11.27 -12.42
C TRP A 210 -0.49 10.55 -11.79
N ARG A 211 -1.70 10.90 -12.24
CA ARG A 211 -2.98 10.24 -11.88
C ARG A 211 -3.29 10.28 -10.37
N ARG A 212 -2.89 11.36 -9.67
CA ARG A 212 -3.05 11.54 -8.21
C ARG A 212 -4.44 11.22 -7.66
N LYS A 213 -5.48 11.85 -8.20
CA LYS A 213 -6.88 11.65 -7.75
C LYS A 213 -7.33 10.21 -7.98
N LYS A 214 -6.97 9.62 -9.13
CA LYS A 214 -7.27 8.21 -9.45
C LYS A 214 -6.60 7.28 -8.44
N ARG A 215 -5.32 7.47 -8.11
CA ARG A 215 -4.62 6.65 -7.09
C ARG A 215 -5.29 6.72 -5.72
N LEU A 216 -5.74 7.90 -5.30
CA LEU A 216 -6.51 8.04 -4.06
C LEU A 216 -7.84 7.29 -4.13
N LYS A 217 -8.58 7.36 -5.25
CA LYS A 217 -9.82 6.58 -5.46
C LYS A 217 -9.56 5.08 -5.48
N ASP A 218 -8.51 4.62 -6.16
CA ASP A 218 -8.15 3.20 -6.21
C ASP A 218 -7.80 2.70 -4.81
N ARG A 219 -7.11 3.52 -4.01
CA ARG A 219 -6.82 3.22 -2.59
C ARG A 219 -8.09 3.21 -1.75
N ALA A 220 -9.01 4.16 -1.95
CA ALA A 220 -10.32 4.18 -1.30
C ALA A 220 -11.06 2.86 -1.50
N LYS A 221 -11.16 2.47 -2.78
CA LYS A 221 -11.85 1.28 -3.23
C LYS A 221 -11.24 0.02 -2.63
N LEU A 222 -9.91 -0.07 -2.60
CA LEU A 222 -9.23 -1.17 -1.93
C LEU A 222 -9.63 -1.27 -0.45
N ILE A 223 -9.60 -0.16 0.29
CA ILE A 223 -9.94 -0.17 1.72
C ILE A 223 -11.40 -0.58 1.93
N HIS A 224 -12.32 -0.04 1.12
CA HIS A 224 -13.73 -0.42 1.17
C HIS A 224 -13.94 -1.91 0.90
N LEU A 225 -13.31 -2.45 -0.14
CA LEU A 225 -13.40 -3.87 -0.47
C LEU A 225 -12.77 -4.76 0.62
N MET A 226 -11.69 -4.31 1.27
CA MET A 226 -11.10 -5.01 2.41
C MET A 226 -12.05 -5.04 3.61
N ASP A 227 -12.75 -3.94 3.90
CA ASP A 227 -13.75 -3.89 4.98
C ASP A 227 -14.91 -4.86 4.69
N LEU A 228 -15.41 -4.89 3.45
CA LEU A 228 -16.45 -5.85 3.03
C LEU A 228 -15.96 -7.30 3.13
N ALA A 229 -14.71 -7.57 2.73
CA ALA A 229 -14.12 -8.89 2.84
C ALA A 229 -13.97 -9.33 4.30
N ILE A 230 -13.58 -8.44 5.21
CA ILE A 230 -13.51 -8.73 6.65
C ILE A 230 -14.88 -9.13 7.19
N ILE A 231 -15.95 -8.40 6.81
CA ILE A 231 -17.31 -8.74 7.22
C ILE A 231 -17.70 -10.13 6.71
N LYS A 232 -17.43 -10.40 5.42
CA LYS A 232 -17.72 -11.69 4.77
C LYS A 232 -16.95 -12.87 5.40
N GLU A 233 -15.71 -12.64 5.83
CA GLU A 233 -14.86 -13.66 6.47
C GLU A 233 -15.29 -13.99 7.90
N GLY A 234 -16.30 -13.29 8.44
CA GLY A 234 -16.87 -13.49 9.78
C GLY A 234 -16.42 -12.44 10.81
N GLY A 235 -16.01 -11.27 10.34
CA GLY A 235 -15.77 -10.09 11.16
C GLY A 235 -14.40 -10.04 11.83
N VAL A 236 -14.19 -8.99 12.63
CA VAL A 236 -12.89 -8.68 13.27
C VAL A 236 -12.47 -9.78 14.27
N ALA A 237 -13.42 -10.51 14.85
CA ALA A 237 -13.15 -11.57 15.82
C ALA A 237 -12.36 -12.76 15.24
N LYS A 238 -12.39 -12.94 13.92
CA LYS A 238 -11.64 -14.01 13.23
C LYS A 238 -10.26 -13.57 12.73
N LEU A 239 -9.92 -12.29 12.85
CA LEU A 239 -8.62 -11.78 12.45
C LEU A 239 -7.58 -12.11 13.52
N SER A 240 -6.38 -12.54 13.09
CA SER A 240 -5.26 -12.69 14.02
C SER A 240 -4.79 -11.33 14.54
N ASN A 241 -4.07 -11.31 15.66
CA ASN A 241 -3.51 -10.07 16.21
C ASN A 241 -2.61 -9.32 15.20
N ASP A 242 -1.87 -10.05 14.37
CA ASP A 242 -1.03 -9.45 13.34
C ASP A 242 -1.86 -8.88 12.19
N GLU A 243 -2.95 -9.55 11.81
CA GLU A 243 -3.88 -9.06 10.80
C GLU A 243 -4.62 -7.80 11.29
N ILE A 244 -5.01 -7.76 12.56
CA ILE A 244 -5.60 -6.56 13.18
C ILE A 244 -4.60 -5.39 13.13
N ARG A 245 -3.34 -5.61 13.52
CA ARG A 245 -2.30 -4.58 13.43
C ARG A 245 -2.08 -4.09 12.00
N ALA A 246 -2.06 -4.99 11.04
CA ALA A 246 -1.92 -4.65 9.62
C ALA A 246 -3.12 -3.84 9.09
N VAL A 247 -4.34 -4.24 9.47
CA VAL A 247 -5.58 -3.53 9.12
C VAL A 247 -5.56 -2.13 9.72
N ILE A 248 -5.30 -1.98 11.02
CA ILE A 248 -5.22 -0.66 11.70
C ILE A 248 -4.14 0.22 11.07
N SER A 249 -2.97 -0.34 10.78
CA SER A 249 -1.88 0.40 10.13
C SER A 249 -2.28 0.91 8.75
N ASN A 250 -3.15 0.20 8.04
CA ASN A 250 -3.70 0.62 6.76
C ASN A 250 -4.89 1.60 6.90
N LEU A 251 -5.64 1.54 8.00
CA LEU A 251 -6.93 2.21 8.21
C LEU A 251 -6.92 3.52 9.00
N TYR A 252 -5.77 4.09 9.38
CA TYR A 252 -5.70 5.31 10.21
C TYR A 252 -6.85 6.31 9.95
N ILE A 253 -7.77 6.33 10.91
CA ILE A 253 -8.90 7.18 11.33
C ILE A 253 -9.41 8.27 10.35
N TYR A 254 -8.54 8.93 9.61
CA TYR A 254 -8.90 9.89 8.56
C TYR A 254 -9.62 9.25 7.36
N VAL A 255 -9.33 7.97 7.13
CA VAL A 255 -9.80 7.19 5.99
C VAL A 255 -11.27 6.84 6.08
N TYR A 256 -11.76 6.52 7.28
CA TYR A 256 -13.12 6.00 7.48
C TYR A 256 -14.20 6.99 7.07
N ILE A 257 -13.93 8.29 7.26
CA ILE A 257 -14.81 9.40 6.86
C ILE A 257 -14.72 9.66 5.36
N PHE A 258 -13.49 9.68 4.85
CA PHE A 258 -13.25 10.09 3.49
C PHE A 258 -13.65 9.01 2.50
N PHE A 259 -13.44 7.73 2.78
CA PHE A 259 -13.40 6.71 1.72
C PHE A 259 -14.57 5.72 1.67
N LYS A 260 -15.51 5.75 2.64
CA LYS A 260 -16.70 4.88 2.59
C LYS A 260 -17.81 5.40 1.64
N HIS A 261 -17.68 6.63 1.13
CA HIS A 261 -18.70 7.32 0.33
C HIS A 261 -18.20 7.87 -1.02
N PHE A 262 -17.09 7.32 -1.53
CA PHE A 262 -16.66 7.44 -2.93
C PHE A 262 -16.79 6.09 -3.63
#